data_AF-A0A7M1KV96-F1
#
_entry.id   AF-A0A7M1KV96-F1
#
_cell.length_a   1.000
_cell.length_b   1.000
_cell.length_c   1.000
_cell.angle_alpha   90.00
_cell.angle_beta   90.00
_cell.angle_gamma   90.00
#
_symmetry.space_group_name_H-M   'P 1'
#
loop_
_entity.id
_entity.type
_entity.pdbx_description
1 polymer ?
#
loop_
_entity_poly.entity_id
_entity_poly.type
_entity_poly.pdbx_seq_one_letter_code
_entity_poly.pdbx_strand_id
1 'polypeptide(L)'
;MKKTIISSLLSVALLSSYPLVNKVGANTLDDADNAAQTGSKTVASETTGKSQTGHEGMEHDESGEIPEGLAEAENPTYPEGSEVTIQTDHMPGMMGATGEVVGAFDSIAYEITYNDTKTGEEVANHKWVVHEEVENAQDEPYQAGDEVVLEASHMPGMQGVTATIDSVEDTTVYMVTYTDTETDDTVENHKWLIEEELGEEEQDSSQFWRARTVEEVQADVSQYDTLEELQNYEVVWGDTLWAISQSTNFSVDDLTEAFNIKNADLIFANYTLENQPSLEDSYENQIISESKKTRDMDNMGDMDNMGDMKHDESGEIPEGLEEAENPMYEVGESVILQRDHMPGMEGAEATVSGVFATTAYEVSFNPTNGGEREENHRWVIHEDISESTKGAFEPGEEVTLEADHMEGMEGATAIIDDAVTTNVYMVDYQPTDGGAVVRNHKWFIEEELAQ
;
A
#
# COMPACT_ATOMS: atom_id res chain seq x y z
N MET A 1 45.75 12.69 -58.89
CA MET A 1 46.88 12.87 -57.94
C MET A 1 47.03 11.58 -57.17
N LYS A 2 48.27 11.11 -56.99
CA LYS A 2 48.63 9.79 -56.42
C LYS A 2 48.97 9.90 -54.93
N LYS A 3 48.66 8.85 -54.17
CA LYS A 3 49.47 8.10 -53.16
C LYS A 3 48.48 7.30 -52.28
N THR A 4 48.35 5.97 -52.32
CA THR A 4 49.29 4.83 -52.11
C THR A 4 49.72 4.64 -50.64
N ILE A 5 49.01 3.73 -49.96
CA ILE A 5 49.39 2.52 -49.16
C ILE A 5 50.79 2.48 -48.48
N ILE A 6 50.82 1.97 -47.23
CA ILE A 6 51.73 0.96 -46.58
C ILE A 6 51.62 1.18 -45.04
N SER A 7 50.98 0.34 -44.22
CA SER A 7 51.28 -1.03 -43.73
C SER A 7 52.53 -1.17 -42.82
N SER A 8 52.28 -1.68 -41.60
CA SER A 8 53.02 -2.75 -40.91
C SER A 8 53.89 -2.45 -39.67
N LEU A 9 53.77 -3.40 -38.72
CA LEU A 9 54.65 -3.89 -37.63
C LEU A 9 54.37 -3.33 -36.23
N LEU A 10 54.16 -4.07 -35.11
CA LEU A 10 54.34 -5.46 -34.62
C LEU A 10 55.13 -5.37 -33.29
N SER A 11 54.66 -6.12 -32.28
CA SER A 11 55.38 -6.62 -31.08
C SER A 11 55.54 -5.61 -29.91
N VAL A 12 55.39 -5.95 -28.62
CA VAL A 12 55.76 -7.17 -27.87
C VAL A 12 54.88 -7.32 -26.60
N ALA A 13 54.55 -8.57 -26.24
CA ALA A 13 53.96 -8.98 -24.97
C ALA A 13 55.00 -9.06 -23.83
N LEU A 14 54.62 -8.68 -22.60
CA LEU A 14 55.35 -9.02 -21.37
C LEU A 14 54.37 -9.63 -20.36
N LEU A 15 54.44 -10.95 -20.22
CA LEU A 15 53.93 -11.70 -19.09
C LEU A 15 54.91 -11.52 -17.91
N SER A 16 54.42 -11.13 -16.74
CA SER A 16 55.14 -11.32 -15.48
C SER A 16 54.39 -12.33 -14.61
N SER A 17 54.95 -13.54 -14.56
CA SER A 17 54.64 -14.59 -13.60
C SER A 17 55.19 -14.23 -12.22
N TYR A 18 54.38 -14.35 -11.16
CA TYR A 18 54.86 -14.43 -9.78
C TYR A 18 54.70 -15.87 -9.26
N PRO A 19 55.69 -16.41 -8.51
CA PRO A 19 55.66 -17.78 -8.04
C PRO A 19 54.87 -17.94 -6.73
N LEU A 20 54.09 -19.03 -6.68
CA LEU A 20 53.63 -19.69 -5.46
C LEU A 20 54.85 -20.15 -4.62
N VAL A 21 54.88 -19.79 -3.34
CA VAL A 21 55.66 -20.52 -2.32
C VAL A 21 54.70 -20.94 -1.22
N ASN A 22 54.58 -22.25 -1.08
CA ASN A 22 53.85 -22.94 -0.02
C ASN A 22 54.80 -23.16 1.17
N LYS A 23 54.42 -22.77 2.38
CA LYS A 23 55.10 -23.24 3.61
C LYS A 23 54.13 -23.36 4.78
N VAL A 24 53.89 -24.60 5.17
CA VAL A 24 53.18 -25.06 6.36
C VAL A 24 54.00 -24.76 7.62
N GLY A 25 53.33 -24.37 8.72
CA GLY A 25 53.92 -24.31 10.07
C GLY A 25 52.96 -23.78 11.15
N ALA A 26 52.46 -24.70 11.97
CA ALA A 26 51.53 -24.60 13.11
C ALA A 26 51.73 -23.49 14.18
N ASN A 27 50.58 -23.06 14.73
CA ASN A 27 50.21 -22.60 16.09
C ASN A 27 51.28 -22.17 17.11
N THR A 28 51.06 -21.00 17.74
CA THR A 28 50.83 -20.81 19.20
C THR A 28 50.34 -19.40 19.52
N LEU A 29 49.44 -19.31 20.51
CA LEU A 29 48.89 -18.12 21.17
C LEU A 29 49.91 -17.38 22.07
N ASP A 30 49.81 -16.04 22.16
CA ASP A 30 49.58 -15.25 23.39
C ASP A 30 50.04 -13.78 23.24
N ASP A 31 49.07 -12.88 23.46
CA ASP A 31 49.08 -11.57 24.14
C ASP A 31 50.04 -10.40 23.82
N ALA A 32 49.36 -9.30 23.40
CA ALA A 32 49.35 -7.95 23.97
C ALA A 32 50.21 -6.80 23.40
N ASP A 33 49.49 -5.67 23.26
CA ASP A 33 49.85 -4.24 23.23
C ASP A 33 50.20 -3.51 21.91
N ASN A 34 49.13 -2.97 21.30
CA ASN A 34 48.79 -1.52 21.21
C ASN A 34 49.73 -0.56 20.43
N ALA A 35 49.28 -0.09 19.25
CA ALA A 35 48.90 1.32 19.00
C ALA A 35 48.78 1.69 17.49
N ALA A 36 47.83 2.58 17.21
CA ALA A 36 47.71 3.53 16.07
C ALA A 36 46.76 3.20 14.89
N GLN A 37 45.47 3.37 15.15
CA GLN A 37 44.45 4.17 14.43
C GLN A 37 44.77 4.72 13.02
N THR A 38 43.94 4.34 12.04
CA THR A 38 43.36 5.21 11.00
C THR A 38 41.92 4.73 10.74
N GLY A 39 40.93 5.57 11.06
CA GLY A 39 39.52 5.17 11.19
C GLY A 39 38.77 5.06 9.86
N SER A 40 38.18 3.88 9.62
CA SER A 40 36.91 3.72 8.92
C SER A 40 35.80 3.83 9.96
N LYS A 41 34.71 4.55 9.67
CA LYS A 41 33.54 4.64 10.55
C LYS A 41 32.67 3.41 10.30
N THR A 42 32.76 2.44 11.18
CA THR A 42 31.79 1.35 11.36
C THR A 42 31.27 1.48 12.80
N VAL A 43 29.96 1.63 12.97
CA VAL A 43 29.32 1.54 14.29
C VAL A 43 28.93 0.08 14.48
N ALA A 44 29.41 -0.54 15.55
CA ALA A 44 29.07 -1.92 15.91
C ALA A 44 28.11 -1.89 17.10
N SER A 45 26.97 -2.55 16.98
CA SER A 45 26.05 -2.83 18.08
C SER A 45 26.05 -4.34 18.34
N GLU A 46 26.49 -4.76 19.52
CA GLU A 46 26.30 -6.13 20.02
C GLU A 46 25.04 -6.16 20.88
N THR A 47 24.07 -7.04 20.57
CA THR A 47 23.02 -7.40 21.53
C THR A 47 22.83 -8.91 21.64
N THR A 48 23.02 -9.40 22.87
CA THR A 48 22.78 -10.77 23.33
C THR A 48 21.28 -11.05 23.54
N GLY A 49 20.79 -12.15 22.98
CA GLY A 49 19.34 -12.44 22.88
C GLY A 49 18.63 -13.09 24.06
N LYS A 50 17.32 -13.31 23.84
CA LYS A 50 16.51 -14.43 24.37
C LYS A 50 15.08 -14.48 23.79
N SER A 51 14.76 -15.67 23.25
CA SER A 51 13.46 -16.37 23.32
C SER A 51 12.49 -16.30 22.14
N GLN A 52 12.90 -16.86 21.00
CA GLN A 52 12.23 -17.94 20.25
C GLN A 52 10.69 -18.02 20.28
N THR A 53 10.07 -17.43 19.27
CA THR A 53 8.98 -18.03 18.47
C THR A 53 9.04 -17.47 17.04
N GLY A 54 9.22 -18.33 16.02
CA GLY A 54 8.71 -18.04 14.67
C GLY A 54 9.72 -17.79 13.53
N HIS A 55 10.63 -16.83 13.65
CA HIS A 55 11.31 -16.25 12.46
C HIS A 55 12.85 -16.12 12.59
N GLU A 56 13.51 -16.92 13.43
CA GLU A 56 14.99 -16.96 13.44
C GLU A 56 15.52 -17.69 12.18
N GLY A 57 16.04 -16.96 11.20
CA GLY A 57 17.05 -17.56 10.31
C GLY A 57 17.19 -17.09 8.87
N MET A 58 16.57 -15.99 8.44
CA MET A 58 16.97 -15.41 7.15
C MET A 58 18.14 -14.45 7.40
N GLU A 59 19.34 -14.84 6.98
CA GLU A 59 20.51 -13.95 7.02
C GLU A 59 20.37 -12.95 5.86
N HIS A 60 20.27 -11.66 6.18
CA HIS A 60 20.24 -10.57 5.20
C HIS A 60 21.53 -9.73 5.28
N ASP A 61 21.88 -9.08 4.17
CA ASP A 61 23.01 -8.15 4.12
C ASP A 61 22.64 -6.82 4.80
N GLU A 62 22.98 -6.71 6.08
CA GLU A 62 22.83 -5.47 6.86
C GLU A 62 24.09 -4.59 6.83
N SER A 63 25.06 -4.90 5.94
CA SER A 63 26.38 -4.23 5.94
C SER A 63 26.34 -2.74 5.63
N GLY A 64 25.28 -2.28 4.94
CA GLY A 64 25.19 -0.94 4.39
C GLY A 64 26.21 -0.65 3.28
N GLU A 65 26.83 -1.68 2.68
CA GLU A 65 27.76 -1.49 1.56
C GLU A 65 27.01 -0.98 0.33
N ILE A 66 27.39 0.18 -0.20
CA ILE A 66 26.78 0.79 -1.38
C ILE A 66 27.52 0.32 -2.64
N PRO A 67 26.84 -0.13 -3.71
CA PRO A 67 27.46 -0.51 -4.97
C PRO A 67 28.32 0.61 -5.59
N GLU A 68 29.43 0.25 -6.24
CA GLU A 68 30.30 1.22 -6.89
C GLU A 68 29.58 1.86 -8.08
N GLY A 69 29.53 3.20 -8.11
CA GLY A 69 28.92 3.95 -9.22
C GLY A 69 27.49 4.41 -8.96
N LEU A 70 26.85 3.93 -7.90
CA LEU A 70 25.49 4.32 -7.53
C LEU A 70 25.48 5.80 -7.10
N ALA A 71 24.62 6.60 -7.73
CA ALA A 71 24.57 8.05 -7.52
C ALA A 71 23.55 8.41 -6.44
N GLU A 72 23.96 9.23 -5.46
CA GLU A 72 23.01 9.82 -4.49
C GLU A 72 21.96 10.67 -5.22
N ALA A 73 20.70 10.53 -4.79
CA ALA A 73 19.60 11.28 -5.36
C ALA A 73 19.72 12.77 -5.02
N GLU A 74 19.51 13.65 -6.01
CA GLU A 74 19.66 15.10 -5.77
C GLU A 74 18.51 15.70 -4.95
N ASN A 75 17.27 15.22 -5.16
CA ASN A 75 16.06 15.70 -4.48
C ASN A 75 15.07 14.54 -4.25
N PRO A 76 15.44 13.53 -3.44
CA PRO A 76 14.54 12.43 -3.11
C PRO A 76 13.30 12.95 -2.37
N THR A 77 12.16 12.30 -2.56
CA THR A 77 10.96 12.56 -1.75
C THR A 77 11.25 12.33 -0.26
N TYR A 78 12.00 11.27 0.05
CA TYR A 78 12.43 10.94 1.42
C TYR A 78 13.95 11.09 1.60
N PRO A 79 14.48 12.27 1.97
CA PRO A 79 15.93 12.43 2.19
C PRO A 79 16.47 11.58 3.35
N GLU A 80 17.78 11.32 3.37
CA GLU A 80 18.46 10.62 4.48
C GLU A 80 18.10 11.24 5.84
N GLY A 81 17.72 10.38 6.79
CA GLY A 81 17.21 10.71 8.12
C GLY A 81 15.69 10.97 8.19
N SER A 82 14.95 10.79 7.09
CA SER A 82 13.49 10.83 7.11
C SER A 82 12.93 9.58 7.79
N GLU A 83 11.91 9.78 8.63
CA GLU A 83 11.07 8.69 9.14
C GLU A 83 10.00 8.36 8.08
N VAL A 84 9.86 7.07 7.79
CA VAL A 84 8.99 6.53 6.75
C VAL A 84 8.22 5.33 7.28
N THR A 85 7.07 5.07 6.69
CA THR A 85 6.35 3.81 6.85
C THR A 85 6.56 2.97 5.60
N ILE A 86 7.05 1.75 5.76
CA ILE A 86 7.21 0.81 4.65
C ILE A 86 5.83 0.29 4.23
N GLN A 87 5.51 0.39 2.94
CA GLN A 87 4.21 0.05 2.36
C GLN A 87 4.23 -1.23 1.51
N THR A 88 5.28 -2.03 1.65
CA THR A 88 5.49 -3.28 0.92
C THR A 88 5.93 -4.40 1.86
N ASP A 89 5.77 -5.65 1.42
CA ASP A 89 6.12 -6.84 2.20
C ASP A 89 7.07 -7.75 1.38
N HIS A 90 8.24 -7.24 1.00
CA HIS A 90 9.26 -8.07 0.33
C HIS A 90 9.68 -9.25 1.20
N MET A 91 9.63 -9.05 2.52
CA MET A 91 9.85 -10.05 3.55
C MET A 91 8.82 -9.83 4.65
N PRO A 92 8.31 -10.90 5.28
CA PRO A 92 7.37 -10.77 6.40
C PRO A 92 7.90 -9.81 7.45
N GLY A 93 7.03 -8.93 7.94
CA GLY A 93 7.37 -7.94 8.97
C GLY A 93 7.80 -6.59 8.43
N MET A 94 7.82 -6.39 7.11
CA MET A 94 8.10 -5.09 6.48
C MET A 94 6.86 -4.22 6.37
N MET A 95 5.71 -4.80 6.02
CA MET A 95 4.49 -4.02 5.80
C MET A 95 4.05 -3.25 7.05
N GLY A 96 3.95 -1.92 6.92
CA GLY A 96 3.60 -1.02 8.02
C GLY A 96 4.75 -0.77 9.01
N ALA A 97 5.94 -1.35 8.79
CA ALA A 97 7.09 -1.09 9.62
C ALA A 97 7.50 0.38 9.53
N THR A 98 7.78 0.98 10.69
CA THR A 98 8.41 2.30 10.73
C THR A 98 9.92 2.14 10.55
N GLY A 99 10.48 3.00 9.71
CA GLY A 99 11.90 3.00 9.39
C GLY A 99 12.48 4.39 9.21
N GLU A 100 13.80 4.45 9.22
CA GLU A 100 14.60 5.63 8.92
C GLU A 100 15.34 5.41 7.60
N VAL A 101 15.21 6.37 6.68
CA VAL A 101 15.97 6.35 5.43
C VAL A 101 17.44 6.59 5.74
N VAL A 102 18.31 5.62 5.43
CA VAL A 102 19.77 5.70 5.64
C VAL A 102 20.54 5.92 4.33
N GLY A 103 19.85 5.95 3.18
CA GLY A 103 20.40 6.38 1.90
C GLY A 103 19.31 6.47 0.82
N ALA A 104 19.48 7.40 -0.12
CA ALA A 104 18.59 7.61 -1.25
C ALA A 104 19.42 7.82 -2.53
N PHE A 105 19.12 7.07 -3.57
CA PHE A 105 19.95 6.98 -4.78
C PHE A 105 19.11 6.96 -6.05
N ASP A 106 19.58 7.62 -7.10
CA ASP A 106 18.96 7.56 -8.42
C ASP A 106 19.57 6.39 -9.19
N SER A 107 18.74 5.40 -9.58
CA SER A 107 19.17 4.25 -10.38
C SER A 107 17.98 3.60 -11.11
N ILE A 108 18.24 2.48 -11.77
CA ILE A 108 17.21 1.61 -12.33
C ILE A 108 17.09 0.40 -11.41
N ALA A 109 15.92 0.22 -10.83
CA ALA A 109 15.56 -0.95 -10.04
C ALA A 109 15.00 -2.06 -10.94
N TYR A 110 15.44 -3.28 -10.68
CA TYR A 110 14.98 -4.47 -11.39
C TYR A 110 14.32 -5.45 -10.41
N GLU A 111 13.14 -5.90 -10.78
CA GLU A 111 12.56 -7.13 -10.24
C GLU A 111 13.11 -8.32 -11.03
N ILE A 112 13.49 -9.39 -10.33
CA ILE A 112 14.22 -10.48 -10.95
C ILE A 112 13.77 -11.87 -10.48
N THR A 113 13.96 -12.85 -11.37
CA THR A 113 13.79 -14.28 -11.07
C THR A 113 15.12 -15.00 -11.22
N TYR A 114 15.55 -15.75 -10.20
CA TYR A 114 16.82 -16.49 -10.22
C TYR A 114 16.75 -17.83 -9.48
N ASN A 115 17.74 -18.70 -9.68
CA ASN A 115 17.86 -19.97 -8.95
C ASN A 115 18.94 -19.85 -7.86
N ASP A 116 18.54 -19.91 -6.60
CA ASP A 116 19.44 -19.75 -5.46
C ASP A 116 20.61 -20.75 -5.50
N THR A 117 21.85 -20.26 -5.36
CA THR A 117 23.03 -21.12 -5.53
C THR A 117 23.29 -22.08 -4.35
N LYS A 118 22.62 -21.90 -3.20
CA LYS A 118 22.70 -22.77 -2.02
C LYS A 118 21.60 -23.83 -2.01
N THR A 119 20.35 -23.44 -2.23
CA THR A 119 19.18 -24.33 -2.16
C THR A 119 18.87 -24.96 -3.51
N GLY A 120 19.15 -24.25 -4.60
CA GLY A 120 18.75 -24.62 -5.96
C GLY A 120 17.27 -24.38 -6.25
N GLU A 121 16.57 -23.69 -5.34
CA GLU A 121 15.17 -23.30 -5.52
C GLU A 121 15.08 -22.00 -6.32
N GLU A 122 14.01 -21.87 -7.10
CA GLU A 122 13.74 -20.65 -7.86
C GLU A 122 13.15 -19.60 -6.91
N VAL A 123 13.76 -18.43 -6.90
CA VAL A 123 13.28 -17.21 -6.24
C VAL A 123 12.72 -16.34 -7.36
N ALA A 124 11.39 -16.28 -7.46
CA ALA A 124 10.70 -15.47 -8.45
C ALA A 124 10.34 -14.10 -7.87
N ASN A 125 10.26 -13.08 -8.72
CA ASN A 125 9.77 -11.74 -8.38
C ASN A 125 10.53 -11.09 -7.22
N HIS A 126 11.84 -11.35 -7.12
CA HIS A 126 12.67 -10.78 -6.07
C HIS A 126 12.88 -9.29 -6.33
N LYS A 127 12.50 -8.49 -5.33
CA LYS A 127 12.62 -7.04 -5.31
C LYS A 127 13.62 -6.64 -4.22
N TRP A 128 14.55 -5.73 -4.48
CA TRP A 128 15.00 -5.20 -5.78
C TRP A 128 16.49 -5.43 -5.93
N VAL A 129 16.99 -5.47 -7.17
CA VAL A 129 18.41 -5.25 -7.47
C VAL A 129 18.58 -3.99 -8.29
N VAL A 130 19.63 -3.21 -8.02
CA VAL A 130 19.89 -1.98 -8.79
C VAL A 130 20.84 -2.24 -9.95
N HIS A 131 20.86 -1.35 -10.94
CA HIS A 131 21.69 -1.49 -12.13
C HIS A 131 23.18 -1.69 -11.86
N GLU A 132 23.71 -1.02 -10.83
CA GLU A 132 25.09 -1.13 -10.38
C GLU A 132 25.43 -2.49 -9.74
N GLU A 133 24.42 -3.29 -9.40
CA GLU A 133 24.58 -4.64 -8.85
C GLU A 133 24.58 -5.73 -9.94
N VAL A 134 24.58 -5.35 -11.22
CA VAL A 134 24.74 -6.28 -12.34
C VAL A 134 26.22 -6.38 -12.75
N GLU A 135 26.74 -7.61 -12.86
CA GLU A 135 28.11 -7.88 -13.28
C GLU A 135 28.35 -7.33 -14.70
N ASN A 136 29.31 -6.42 -14.83
CA ASN A 136 29.62 -5.73 -16.09
C ASN A 136 28.39 -5.06 -16.73
N ALA A 137 27.58 -4.38 -15.90
CA ALA A 137 26.45 -3.57 -16.33
C ALA A 137 26.78 -2.71 -17.56
N GLN A 138 25.87 -2.70 -18.54
CA GLN A 138 25.99 -1.89 -19.76
C GLN A 138 25.44 -0.48 -19.50
N ASP A 139 25.89 0.53 -20.25
CA ASP A 139 25.36 1.90 -20.09
C ASP A 139 23.83 2.02 -20.35
N GLU A 140 23.24 1.09 -21.12
CA GLU A 140 21.81 1.08 -21.40
C GLU A 140 21.06 0.17 -20.41
N PRO A 141 19.86 0.57 -19.92
CA PRO A 141 19.04 -0.25 -19.03
C PRO A 141 18.68 -1.60 -19.67
N TYR A 142 18.67 -2.65 -18.85
CA TYR A 142 18.14 -3.96 -19.26
C TYR A 142 16.62 -3.91 -19.41
N GLN A 143 16.05 -4.84 -20.16
CA GLN A 143 14.61 -4.92 -20.42
C GLN A 143 14.04 -6.22 -19.86
N ALA A 144 12.73 -6.27 -19.63
CA ALA A 144 12.04 -7.49 -19.23
C ALA A 144 12.36 -8.66 -20.20
N GLY A 145 12.74 -9.79 -19.61
CA GLY A 145 13.20 -11.00 -20.29
C GLY A 145 14.71 -11.08 -20.58
N ASP A 146 15.49 -10.03 -20.31
CA ASP A 146 16.94 -10.10 -20.40
C ASP A 146 17.53 -10.98 -19.28
N GLU A 147 18.63 -11.68 -19.58
CA GLU A 147 19.39 -12.44 -18.59
C GLU A 147 20.65 -11.67 -18.17
N VAL A 148 20.82 -11.49 -16.86
CA VAL A 148 21.96 -10.78 -16.25
C VAL A 148 22.66 -11.65 -15.21
N VAL A 149 23.91 -11.35 -14.87
CA VAL A 149 24.63 -11.98 -13.75
C VAL A 149 24.69 -10.98 -12.60
N LEU A 150 24.33 -11.39 -11.39
CA LEU A 150 24.27 -10.49 -10.24
C LEU A 150 25.60 -10.44 -9.48
N GLU A 151 26.03 -9.24 -9.12
CA GLU A 151 27.02 -8.99 -8.06
C GLU A 151 26.35 -8.76 -6.69
N ALA A 152 25.04 -8.51 -6.66
CA ALA A 152 24.23 -8.38 -5.44
C ALA A 152 24.41 -9.59 -4.50
N SER A 153 24.48 -9.30 -3.21
CA SER A 153 24.61 -10.31 -2.16
C SER A 153 23.66 -10.07 -0.99
N HIS A 154 22.44 -9.60 -1.26
CA HIS A 154 21.43 -9.27 -0.24
C HIS A 154 21.08 -10.45 0.65
N MET A 155 21.16 -11.67 0.09
CA MET A 155 20.96 -12.92 0.80
C MET A 155 21.99 -13.98 0.38
N PRO A 156 22.31 -14.95 1.27
CA PRO A 156 23.19 -16.06 0.94
C PRO A 156 22.67 -16.86 -0.25
N GLY A 157 23.39 -16.84 -1.36
CA GLY A 157 23.07 -17.62 -2.54
C GLY A 157 22.76 -16.80 -3.79
N MET A 158 22.60 -15.50 -3.64
CA MET A 158 22.33 -14.54 -4.72
C MET A 158 23.56 -14.20 -5.58
N GLN A 159 24.71 -13.92 -4.95
CA GLN A 159 25.89 -13.45 -5.68
C GLN A 159 26.38 -14.43 -6.75
N GLY A 160 26.59 -13.91 -7.96
CA GLY A 160 27.09 -14.63 -9.13
C GLY A 160 26.06 -15.49 -9.85
N VAL A 161 24.78 -15.40 -9.46
CA VAL A 161 23.69 -16.11 -10.14
C VAL A 161 23.30 -15.44 -11.45
N THR A 162 22.84 -16.22 -12.43
CA THR A 162 22.13 -15.69 -13.59
C THR A 162 20.66 -15.48 -13.21
N ALA A 163 20.18 -14.26 -13.38
CA ALA A 163 18.81 -13.85 -13.13
C ALA A 163 18.14 -13.38 -14.43
N THR A 164 16.82 -13.56 -14.52
CA THR A 164 15.97 -12.98 -15.56
C THR A 164 15.37 -11.69 -15.02
N ILE A 165 15.39 -10.62 -15.81
CA ILE A 165 14.70 -9.37 -15.50
C ILE A 165 13.20 -9.56 -15.73
N ASP A 166 12.38 -9.33 -14.72
CA ASP A 166 10.92 -9.44 -14.79
C ASP A 166 10.29 -8.07 -15.09
N SER A 167 10.69 -7.03 -14.36
CA SER A 167 10.26 -5.64 -14.55
C SER A 167 11.42 -4.65 -14.34
N VAL A 168 11.24 -3.41 -14.80
CA VAL A 168 12.29 -2.38 -14.85
C VAL A 168 11.70 -1.04 -14.45
N GLU A 169 12.24 -0.41 -13.43
CA GLU A 169 11.79 0.90 -12.94
C GLU A 169 12.95 1.90 -12.87
N ASP A 170 12.83 3.04 -13.53
CA ASP A 170 13.77 4.17 -13.43
C ASP A 170 13.26 5.12 -12.33
N THR A 171 13.81 4.98 -11.13
CA THR A 171 13.25 5.58 -9.92
C THR A 171 14.31 5.83 -8.85
N THR A 172 13.95 6.54 -7.79
CA THR A 172 14.78 6.66 -6.60
C THR A 172 14.65 5.40 -5.76
N VAL A 173 15.79 4.79 -5.43
CA VAL A 173 15.90 3.63 -4.55
C VAL A 173 16.43 4.05 -3.19
N TYR A 174 15.88 3.44 -2.15
CA TYR A 174 16.11 3.77 -0.76
C TYR A 174 16.70 2.58 -0.04
N MET A 175 17.67 2.88 0.84
CA MET A 175 18.15 1.97 1.87
C MET A 175 17.55 2.41 3.19
N VAL A 176 16.88 1.49 3.90
CA VAL A 176 16.07 1.83 5.09
C VAL A 176 16.45 0.93 6.25
N THR A 177 16.60 1.52 7.44
CA THR A 177 16.66 0.77 8.70
C THR A 177 15.27 0.76 9.31
N TYR A 178 14.68 -0.40 9.60
CA TYR A 178 13.30 -0.48 10.10
C TYR A 178 13.15 -1.41 11.29
N THR A 179 12.03 -1.29 12.00
CA THR A 179 11.65 -2.24 13.06
C THR A 179 10.64 -3.22 12.50
N ASP A 180 11.01 -4.49 12.45
CA ASP A 180 10.18 -5.58 11.94
C ASP A 180 8.89 -5.72 12.77
N THR A 181 7.74 -5.70 12.11
CA THR A 181 6.43 -5.66 12.80
C THR A 181 6.02 -6.99 13.43
N GLU A 182 6.62 -8.11 13.02
CA GLU A 182 6.30 -9.43 13.58
C GLU A 182 7.20 -9.79 14.76
N THR A 183 8.47 -9.38 14.69
CA THR A 183 9.51 -9.78 15.64
C THR A 183 9.94 -8.67 16.60
N ASP A 184 9.59 -7.41 16.33
CA ASP A 184 10.11 -6.21 17.01
C ASP A 184 11.64 -6.04 16.90
N ASP A 185 12.31 -6.81 16.03
CA ASP A 185 13.77 -6.71 15.82
C ASP A 185 14.10 -5.61 14.81
N THR A 186 15.21 -4.90 15.01
CA THR A 186 15.68 -3.88 14.07
C THR A 186 16.44 -4.54 12.92
N VAL A 187 16.03 -4.25 11.69
CA VAL A 187 16.72 -4.65 10.46
C VAL A 187 17.50 -3.44 9.94
N GLU A 188 18.82 -3.49 9.99
CA GLU A 188 19.68 -2.38 9.58
C GLU A 188 19.95 -2.40 8.07
N ASN A 189 19.92 -1.23 7.45
CA ASN A 189 20.36 -1.02 6.06
C ASN A 189 19.71 -1.94 5.02
N HIS A 190 18.41 -2.21 5.15
CA HIS A 190 17.67 -3.04 4.18
C HIS A 190 17.75 -2.43 2.78
N LYS A 191 18.03 -3.29 1.80
CA LYS A 191 18.16 -2.98 0.38
C LYS A 191 17.15 -3.83 -0.40
N TRP A 192 16.40 -3.27 -1.33
CA TRP A 192 16.13 -1.85 -1.54
C TRP A 192 14.62 -1.66 -1.49
N LEU A 193 14.19 -0.43 -1.23
CA LEU A 193 12.81 -0.01 -1.44
C LEU A 193 12.78 1.05 -2.53
N ILE A 194 11.72 1.13 -3.31
CA ILE A 194 11.51 2.26 -4.24
C ILE A 194 10.62 3.32 -3.60
N GLU A 195 10.57 4.52 -4.19
CA GLU A 195 9.79 5.65 -3.66
C GLU A 195 8.32 5.30 -3.34
N GLU A 196 7.67 4.57 -4.24
CA GLU A 196 6.26 4.18 -4.14
C GLU A 196 6.01 3.15 -3.02
N GLU A 197 7.05 2.49 -2.52
CA GLU A 197 6.99 1.51 -1.43
C GLU A 197 7.21 2.14 -0.05
N LEU A 198 7.42 3.47 0.00
CA LEU A 198 7.58 4.25 1.21
C LEU A 198 6.47 5.28 1.32
N GLY A 199 5.87 5.36 2.50
CA GLY A 199 4.98 6.45 2.91
C GLY A 199 5.65 7.38 3.89
N GLU A 200 5.13 8.59 4.03
CA GLU A 200 5.42 9.42 5.19
C GLU A 200 5.00 8.68 6.46
N GLU A 201 5.80 8.77 7.53
CA GLU A 201 5.33 8.32 8.84
C GLU A 201 4.13 9.19 9.25
N GLU A 202 2.93 8.60 9.22
CA GLU A 202 1.77 9.25 9.80
C GLU A 202 2.00 9.39 11.30
N GLN A 203 2.21 10.61 11.76
CA GLN A 203 2.18 10.90 13.19
C GLN A 203 0.78 10.60 13.70
N ASP A 204 0.64 9.41 14.29
CA ASP A 204 -0.52 8.85 14.97
C ASP A 204 -1.42 9.94 15.60
N SER A 205 -2.44 10.34 14.83
CA SER A 205 -3.46 11.29 15.27
C SER A 205 -4.48 10.65 16.22
N SER A 206 -4.41 9.31 16.41
CA SER A 206 -5.25 8.57 17.36
C SER A 206 -4.91 8.90 18.83
N GLN A 207 -3.81 9.61 19.09
CA GLN A 207 -3.52 10.17 20.41
C GLN A 207 -4.24 11.49 20.76
N PHE A 208 -5.01 12.11 19.87
CA PHE A 208 -5.54 13.45 20.15
C PHE A 208 -7.03 13.57 20.46
N TRP A 209 -7.83 12.50 20.51
CA TRP A 209 -9.21 12.63 21.02
C TRP A 209 -9.20 13.17 22.45
N ARG A 210 -9.59 14.45 22.60
CA ARG A 210 -9.79 15.11 23.89
C ARG A 210 -11.10 15.85 23.86
N ALA A 211 -11.97 15.50 24.81
CA ALA A 211 -13.17 16.29 25.06
C ALA A 211 -12.81 17.78 25.30
N ARG A 212 -13.47 18.68 24.57
CA ARG A 212 -13.39 20.13 24.75
C ARG A 212 -13.92 20.50 26.14
N THR A 213 -13.31 21.48 26.78
CA THR A 213 -13.74 21.91 28.11
C THR A 213 -15.05 22.68 28.04
N VAL A 214 -15.74 22.79 29.18
CA VAL A 214 -16.97 23.60 29.28
C VAL A 214 -16.72 25.04 28.84
N GLU A 215 -15.56 25.62 29.15
CA GLU A 215 -15.24 26.98 28.73
C GLU A 215 -15.04 27.12 27.22
N GLU A 216 -14.43 26.11 26.57
CA GLU A 216 -14.25 26.06 25.12
C GLU A 216 -15.60 25.96 24.41
N VAL A 217 -16.46 25.04 24.87
CA VAL A 217 -17.82 24.88 24.32
C VAL A 217 -18.69 26.11 24.61
N GLN A 218 -18.60 26.69 25.81
CA GLN A 218 -19.35 27.89 26.21
C GLN A 218 -19.06 29.09 25.31
N ALA A 219 -17.83 29.25 24.82
CA ALA A 219 -17.50 30.32 23.89
C ALA A 219 -18.37 30.25 22.62
N ASP A 220 -18.58 29.05 22.10
CA ASP A 220 -19.26 28.81 20.82
C ASP A 220 -20.80 28.82 20.99
N VAL A 221 -21.29 28.28 22.11
CA VAL A 221 -22.74 28.19 22.35
C VAL A 221 -23.34 29.44 23.02
N SER A 222 -22.51 30.38 23.47
CA SER A 222 -22.95 31.59 24.19
C SER A 222 -23.92 32.50 23.43
N GLN A 223 -23.99 32.35 22.10
CA GLN A 223 -24.90 33.11 21.24
C GLN A 223 -26.30 32.50 21.12
N TYR A 224 -26.53 31.30 21.66
CA TYR A 224 -27.82 30.61 21.61
C TYR A 224 -28.48 30.64 22.99
N ASP A 225 -29.52 31.47 23.16
CA ASP A 225 -30.18 31.68 24.46
C ASP A 225 -31.38 30.73 24.67
N THR A 226 -31.83 30.08 23.59
CA THR A 226 -33.01 29.20 23.58
C THR A 226 -32.72 27.87 22.88
N LEU A 227 -33.49 26.82 23.18
CA LEU A 227 -33.37 25.52 22.50
C LEU A 227 -33.61 25.63 20.98
N GLU A 228 -34.52 26.51 20.55
CA GLU A 228 -34.82 26.76 19.12
C GLU A 228 -33.64 27.36 18.37
N GLU A 229 -32.83 28.19 19.04
CA GLU A 229 -31.61 28.74 18.44
C GLU A 229 -30.49 27.69 18.46
N LEU A 230 -30.36 26.98 19.58
CA LEU A 230 -29.32 25.99 19.83
C LEU A 230 -29.42 24.77 18.90
N GLN A 231 -30.60 24.50 18.34
CA GLN A 231 -30.81 23.43 17.36
C GLN A 231 -29.88 23.56 16.13
N ASN A 232 -29.47 24.79 15.79
CA ASN A 232 -28.58 25.11 14.67
C ASN A 232 -27.09 25.11 15.05
N TYR A 233 -26.75 24.82 16.32
CA TYR A 233 -25.36 24.70 16.73
C TYR A 233 -24.74 23.49 16.06
N GLU A 234 -23.73 23.73 15.23
CA GLU A 234 -22.89 22.71 14.61
C GLU A 234 -21.92 22.17 15.65
N VAL A 235 -22.03 20.89 15.97
CA VAL A 235 -21.18 20.21 16.94
C VAL A 235 -19.75 20.22 16.42
N VAL A 236 -18.80 20.66 17.24
CA VAL A 236 -17.38 20.68 16.87
C VAL A 236 -16.68 19.46 17.46
N TRP A 237 -15.62 19.01 16.81
CA TRP A 237 -14.84 17.89 17.28
C TRP A 237 -14.37 18.04 18.74
N GLY A 238 -14.62 17.00 19.55
CA GLY A 238 -14.38 17.00 21.00
C GLY A 238 -15.53 17.57 21.85
N ASP A 239 -16.59 18.14 21.26
CA ASP A 239 -17.79 18.50 22.01
C ASP A 239 -18.47 17.25 22.59
N THR A 240 -19.11 17.42 23.75
CA THR A 240 -19.96 16.39 24.35
C THR A 240 -21.28 17.02 24.76
N LEU A 241 -22.38 16.25 24.74
CA LEU A 241 -23.66 16.74 25.26
C LEU A 241 -23.56 17.17 26.72
N TRP A 242 -22.68 16.52 27.49
CA TRP A 242 -22.37 16.93 28.85
C TRP A 242 -21.77 18.34 28.89
N ALA A 243 -20.73 18.63 28.10
CA ALA A 243 -20.11 19.95 28.04
C ALA A 243 -21.07 21.02 27.51
N ILE A 244 -21.88 20.71 26.49
CA ILE A 244 -22.92 21.60 25.96
C ILE A 244 -23.99 21.87 27.04
N SER A 245 -24.40 20.86 27.80
CA SER A 245 -25.34 21.00 28.92
C SER A 245 -24.78 21.79 30.10
N GLN A 246 -23.45 21.79 30.32
CA GLN A 246 -22.86 22.67 31.32
C GLN A 246 -22.70 24.11 30.81
N SER A 247 -22.54 24.26 29.49
CA SER A 247 -22.34 25.55 28.81
C SER A 247 -23.64 26.30 28.53
N THR A 248 -24.72 25.55 28.33
CA THR A 248 -26.09 26.04 28.13
C THR A 248 -26.89 25.73 29.40
N ASN A 249 -27.89 26.52 29.79
CA ASN A 249 -28.65 26.25 31.03
C ASN A 249 -29.71 25.13 30.83
N PHE A 250 -29.43 24.16 29.96
CA PHE A 250 -30.28 23.03 29.59
C PHE A 250 -29.61 21.72 30.04
N SER A 251 -30.40 20.79 30.59
CA SER A 251 -29.88 19.48 30.96
C SER A 251 -29.61 18.60 29.73
N VAL A 252 -28.78 17.58 29.85
CA VAL A 252 -28.58 16.57 28.79
C VAL A 252 -29.92 15.94 28.37
N ASP A 253 -30.82 15.71 29.33
CA ASP A 253 -32.18 15.21 29.05
C ASP A 253 -32.99 16.22 28.22
N ASP A 254 -32.91 17.53 28.53
CA ASP A 254 -33.57 18.57 27.73
C ASP A 254 -33.03 18.61 26.29
N LEU A 255 -31.72 18.46 26.12
CA LEU A 255 -31.05 18.48 24.79
C LEU A 255 -31.41 17.24 23.96
N THR A 256 -31.36 16.06 24.57
CA THR A 256 -31.71 14.79 23.88
C THR A 256 -33.18 14.72 23.50
N GLU A 257 -34.09 15.21 24.37
CA GLU A 257 -35.51 15.28 24.07
C GLU A 257 -35.82 16.34 22.99
N ALA A 258 -35.22 17.52 23.09
CA ALA A 258 -35.46 18.61 22.14
C ALA A 258 -34.97 18.29 20.73
N PHE A 259 -33.85 17.58 20.61
CA PHE A 259 -33.19 17.33 19.33
C PHE A 259 -33.23 15.87 18.88
N ASN A 260 -34.05 15.04 19.53
CA ASN A 260 -34.25 13.62 19.19
C ASN A 260 -32.94 12.81 19.17
N ILE A 261 -31.95 13.19 19.98
CA ILE A 261 -30.65 12.49 20.05
C ILE A 261 -30.84 11.16 20.78
N LYS A 262 -30.62 10.06 20.07
CA LYS A 262 -30.87 8.70 20.58
C LYS A 262 -29.83 8.23 21.58
N ASN A 263 -28.57 8.62 21.37
CA ASN A 263 -27.46 8.25 22.24
C ASN A 263 -26.87 9.51 22.88
N ALA A 264 -27.12 9.71 24.18
CA ALA A 264 -26.63 10.87 24.91
C ALA A 264 -25.09 10.91 25.04
N ASP A 265 -24.42 9.77 24.87
CA ASP A 265 -22.98 9.63 24.96
C ASP A 265 -22.28 9.76 23.59
N LEU A 266 -23.04 9.85 22.49
CA LEU A 266 -22.50 9.92 21.13
C LEU A 266 -23.22 11.00 20.33
N ILE A 267 -22.48 12.07 20.03
CA ILE A 267 -22.85 13.08 19.06
C ILE A 267 -21.70 13.22 18.06
N PHE A 268 -22.06 13.52 16.82
CA PHE A 268 -21.14 13.60 15.70
C PHE A 268 -20.84 15.06 15.39
N ALA A 269 -19.55 15.36 15.21
CA ALA A 269 -19.10 16.68 14.78
C ALA A 269 -19.59 17.00 13.37
N ASN A 270 -19.63 18.27 13.00
CA ASN A 270 -20.12 18.81 11.72
C ASN A 270 -21.61 18.56 11.44
N TYR A 271 -22.35 17.99 12.40
CA TYR A 271 -23.80 17.95 12.40
C TYR A 271 -24.35 18.99 13.37
N THR A 272 -25.44 19.63 12.98
CA THR A 272 -26.21 20.45 13.93
C THR A 272 -26.80 19.57 15.03
N LEU A 273 -27.03 20.12 16.22
CA LEU A 273 -27.68 19.36 17.30
C LEU A 273 -29.04 18.77 16.89
N GLU A 274 -29.83 19.46 16.05
CA GLU A 274 -31.11 18.94 15.53
C GLU A 274 -30.96 17.77 14.55
N ASN A 275 -29.87 17.74 13.78
CA ASN A 275 -29.65 16.77 12.70
C ASN A 275 -28.56 15.77 13.07
N GLN A 276 -28.50 15.38 14.33
CA GLN A 276 -27.60 14.32 14.77
C GLN A 276 -28.04 12.99 14.15
N PRO A 277 -27.15 12.28 13.42
CA PRO A 277 -27.50 10.99 12.87
C PRO A 277 -27.74 10.02 14.04
N SER A 278 -28.79 9.21 13.93
CA SER A 278 -28.95 8.08 14.83
C SER A 278 -28.45 6.81 14.13
N LEU A 279 -27.80 5.95 14.91
CA LEU A 279 -27.40 4.62 14.46
C LEU A 279 -28.60 3.75 14.04
N GLU A 280 -29.85 4.16 14.29
CA GLU A 280 -31.06 3.45 13.86
C GLU A 280 -31.63 3.99 12.52
N ASP A 281 -31.42 5.28 12.22
CA ASP A 281 -31.93 5.93 11.00
C ASP A 281 -31.16 5.51 9.73
N SER A 282 -29.92 5.02 9.89
CA SER A 282 -29.16 4.39 8.81
C SER A 282 -29.76 3.06 8.34
N TYR A 283 -30.55 2.37 9.19
CA TYR A 283 -31.14 1.07 8.86
C TYR A 283 -32.56 1.13 8.28
N GLU A 284 -33.39 2.12 8.62
CA GLU A 284 -34.80 2.13 8.17
C GLU A 284 -35.01 2.60 6.72
N ASN A 285 -34.11 3.43 6.16
CA ASN A 285 -34.21 3.85 4.76
C ASN A 285 -33.81 2.73 3.77
N GLN A 286 -33.12 1.69 4.23
CA GLN A 286 -32.70 0.53 3.42
C GLN A 286 -33.78 -0.56 3.33
N ILE A 287 -34.66 -0.67 4.35
CA ILE A 287 -35.65 -1.78 4.42
C ILE A 287 -36.89 -1.55 3.53
N ILE A 288 -37.24 -0.32 3.16
CA ILE A 288 -38.46 -0.05 2.38
C ILE A 288 -38.27 -0.40 0.88
N SER A 289 -37.04 -0.32 0.34
CA SER A 289 -36.74 -0.72 -1.05
C SER A 289 -36.58 -2.25 -1.20
N GLU A 290 -36.08 -2.94 -0.17
CA GLU A 290 -35.79 -4.38 -0.23
C GLU A 290 -36.97 -5.30 0.11
N SER A 291 -38.01 -4.78 0.77
CA SER A 291 -39.16 -5.59 1.24
C SER A 291 -40.06 -6.19 0.13
N LYS A 292 -39.69 -6.06 -1.15
CA LYS A 292 -40.44 -6.68 -2.26
C LYS A 292 -39.74 -7.84 -2.98
N LYS A 293 -38.52 -8.24 -2.59
CA LYS A 293 -37.79 -9.29 -3.30
C LYS A 293 -37.14 -10.34 -2.37
N THR A 294 -37.82 -10.79 -1.31
CA THR A 294 -37.40 -11.99 -0.58
C THR A 294 -38.34 -13.17 -0.85
N ARG A 295 -37.82 -14.17 -1.57
CA ARG A 295 -38.06 -15.61 -1.37
C ARG A 295 -36.92 -16.38 -2.03
N ASP A 296 -35.90 -16.71 -1.24
CA ASP A 296 -35.54 -18.09 -0.88
C ASP A 296 -34.13 -18.07 -0.23
N MET A 297 -34.09 -17.85 1.09
CA MET A 297 -32.96 -18.20 1.93
C MET A 297 -33.25 -19.58 2.52
N ASP A 298 -32.52 -20.59 2.05
CA ASP A 298 -32.32 -21.87 2.74
C ASP A 298 -31.12 -22.59 2.09
N ASN A 299 -29.88 -22.13 2.35
CA ASN A 299 -28.72 -23.02 2.46
C ASN A 299 -27.51 -22.32 3.12
N MET A 300 -27.51 -22.27 4.46
CA MET A 300 -26.28 -22.01 5.22
C MET A 300 -25.51 -23.32 5.36
N GLY A 301 -24.35 -23.40 4.71
CA GLY A 301 -23.37 -24.46 4.89
C GLY A 301 -21.97 -23.98 4.52
N ASP A 302 -21.06 -24.02 5.51
CA ASP A 302 -19.62 -23.71 5.49
C ASP A 302 -19.19 -22.25 5.28
N MET A 303 -18.82 -21.60 6.39
CA MET A 303 -18.14 -20.30 6.48
C MET A 303 -16.82 -20.45 7.24
N ASP A 304 -15.99 -21.44 6.87
CA ASP A 304 -14.67 -21.67 7.48
C ASP A 304 -13.54 -21.76 6.43
N ASN A 305 -13.77 -21.29 5.19
CA ASN A 305 -12.76 -21.41 4.14
C ASN A 305 -12.86 -20.32 3.06
N MET A 306 -12.73 -19.04 3.45
CA MET A 306 -12.52 -17.91 2.54
C MET A 306 -11.15 -17.26 2.79
N GLY A 307 -10.14 -18.09 3.10
CA GLY A 307 -8.76 -17.63 3.03
C GLY A 307 -8.33 -17.71 1.57
N ASP A 308 -7.78 -16.62 1.05
CA ASP A 308 -7.07 -16.54 -0.23
C ASP A 308 -7.95 -16.32 -1.49
N MET A 309 -8.83 -15.31 -1.45
CA MET A 309 -9.30 -14.69 -2.69
C MET A 309 -8.23 -13.72 -3.18
N LYS A 310 -7.64 -13.99 -4.34
CA LYS A 310 -6.76 -13.05 -5.00
C LYS A 310 -7.59 -11.87 -5.51
N HIS A 311 -7.39 -10.71 -4.91
CA HIS A 311 -7.92 -9.45 -5.40
C HIS A 311 -6.89 -8.82 -6.34
N ASP A 312 -7.37 -8.15 -7.38
CA ASP A 312 -6.52 -7.30 -8.18
C ASP A 312 -6.10 -6.07 -7.36
N GLU A 313 -4.90 -6.12 -6.80
CA GLU A 313 -4.24 -4.99 -6.12
C GLU A 313 -3.24 -4.28 -7.03
N SER A 314 -3.18 -4.64 -8.32
CA SER A 314 -2.16 -4.16 -9.27
C SER A 314 -2.16 -2.65 -9.45
N GLY A 315 -3.29 -1.99 -9.18
CA GLY A 315 -3.49 -0.57 -9.49
C GLY A 315 -3.52 -0.27 -10.98
N GLU A 316 -3.54 -1.28 -11.86
CA GLU A 316 -3.61 -1.07 -13.30
C GLU A 316 -4.91 -0.35 -13.67
N ILE A 317 -4.80 0.80 -14.32
CA ILE A 317 -5.96 1.59 -14.75
C ILE A 317 -6.26 1.29 -16.22
N PRO A 318 -7.53 0.98 -16.59
CA PRO A 318 -7.92 0.74 -17.97
C PRO A 318 -7.56 1.89 -18.93
N GLU A 319 -7.11 1.55 -20.15
CA GLU A 319 -6.77 2.55 -21.16
C GLU A 319 -7.99 3.42 -21.52
N GLY A 320 -7.79 4.74 -21.51
CA GLY A 320 -8.81 5.70 -21.92
C GLY A 320 -9.74 6.17 -20.80
N LEU A 321 -9.51 5.74 -19.56
CA LEU A 321 -10.20 6.27 -18.39
C LEU A 321 -9.77 7.73 -18.12
N GLU A 322 -10.75 8.63 -17.98
CA GLU A 322 -10.51 10.06 -17.76
C GLU A 322 -10.49 10.39 -16.26
N GLU A 323 -9.46 11.11 -15.79
CA GLU A 323 -9.41 11.66 -14.43
C GLU A 323 -10.60 12.60 -14.16
N ALA A 324 -11.12 12.58 -12.94
CA ALA A 324 -12.22 13.46 -12.56
C ALA A 324 -11.77 14.93 -12.44
N GLU A 325 -12.47 15.87 -13.09
CA GLU A 325 -12.08 17.29 -13.07
C GLU A 325 -12.34 17.99 -11.72
N ASN A 326 -13.34 17.54 -10.95
CA ASN A 326 -13.73 18.13 -9.66
C ASN A 326 -14.42 17.07 -8.79
N PRO A 327 -13.67 16.07 -8.30
CA PRO A 327 -14.24 15.02 -7.47
C PRO A 327 -14.66 15.55 -6.10
N MET A 328 -15.58 14.85 -5.44
CA MET A 328 -15.96 15.17 -4.06
C MET A 328 -14.84 14.85 -3.06
N TYR A 329 -14.08 13.79 -3.36
CA TYR A 329 -12.89 13.40 -2.60
C TYR A 329 -11.65 13.41 -3.51
N GLU A 330 -10.58 14.07 -3.11
CA GLU A 330 -9.35 14.15 -3.91
C GLU A 330 -8.42 12.95 -3.63
N VAL A 331 -7.50 12.65 -4.55
CA VAL A 331 -6.46 11.63 -4.32
C VAL A 331 -5.63 12.00 -3.09
N GLY A 332 -5.40 11.03 -2.21
CA GLY A 332 -4.75 11.21 -0.92
C GLY A 332 -5.70 11.61 0.22
N GLU A 333 -6.98 11.90 -0.05
CA GLU A 333 -7.94 12.16 1.03
C GLU A 333 -8.36 10.86 1.74
N SER A 334 -8.48 10.95 3.06
CA SER A 334 -9.07 9.90 3.88
C SER A 334 -10.59 9.94 3.80
N VAL A 335 -11.19 8.78 3.64
CA VAL A 335 -12.64 8.55 3.55
C VAL A 335 -13.03 7.34 4.39
N ILE A 336 -14.30 7.27 4.78
CA ILE A 336 -14.91 6.11 5.42
C ILE A 336 -15.78 5.39 4.39
N LEU A 337 -15.50 4.11 4.17
CA LEU A 337 -16.30 3.26 3.30
C LEU A 337 -17.69 3.05 3.94
N GLN A 338 -18.74 3.46 3.25
CA GLN A 338 -20.12 3.38 3.75
C GLN A 338 -20.83 2.08 3.37
N ARG A 339 -20.14 1.17 2.66
CA ARG A 339 -20.75 -0.05 2.15
C ARG A 339 -19.76 -1.21 2.08
N ASP A 340 -20.24 -2.40 2.40
CA ASP A 340 -19.57 -3.66 2.08
C ASP A 340 -19.79 -4.05 0.61
N HIS A 341 -18.71 -4.18 -0.15
CA HIS A 341 -18.68 -5.03 -1.36
C HIS A 341 -18.13 -6.42 -1.03
N MET A 342 -17.26 -6.48 -0.01
CA MET A 342 -16.76 -7.69 0.65
C MET A 342 -16.80 -7.49 2.17
N PRO A 343 -16.82 -8.56 2.97
CA PRO A 343 -16.79 -8.43 4.42
C PRO A 343 -15.60 -7.60 4.91
N GLY A 344 -15.86 -6.69 5.84
CA GLY A 344 -14.81 -5.90 6.49
C GLY A 344 -14.55 -4.53 5.86
N MET A 345 -15.31 -4.12 4.83
CA MET A 345 -15.15 -2.81 4.20
C MET A 345 -15.97 -1.73 4.92
N GLU A 346 -17.21 -2.01 5.31
CA GLU A 346 -18.10 -1.00 5.89
C GLU A 346 -17.52 -0.45 7.19
N GLY A 347 -17.39 0.87 7.25
CA GLY A 347 -16.78 1.60 8.35
C GLY A 347 -15.25 1.59 8.34
N ALA A 348 -14.60 0.96 7.36
CA ALA A 348 -13.15 1.02 7.20
C ALA A 348 -12.72 2.43 6.82
N GLU A 349 -11.62 2.87 7.44
CA GLU A 349 -10.87 4.02 6.97
C GLU A 349 -10.12 3.63 5.70
N ALA A 350 -10.23 4.49 4.69
CA ALA A 350 -9.63 4.30 3.40
C ALA A 350 -8.98 5.58 2.90
N THR A 351 -7.94 5.45 2.07
CA THR A 351 -7.29 6.57 1.38
C THR A 351 -7.60 6.46 -0.10
N VAL A 352 -8.03 7.56 -0.72
CA VAL A 352 -8.30 7.60 -2.15
C VAL A 352 -7.00 7.51 -2.93
N SER A 353 -6.80 6.43 -3.71
CA SER A 353 -5.61 6.22 -4.54
C SER A 353 -5.82 6.61 -6.02
N GLY A 354 -7.08 6.74 -6.47
CA GLY A 354 -7.40 7.26 -7.80
C GLY A 354 -8.85 7.71 -7.94
N VAL A 355 -9.11 8.74 -8.74
CA VAL A 355 -10.49 9.23 -9.00
C VAL A 355 -10.72 9.54 -10.47
N PHE A 356 -11.75 8.92 -11.03
CA PHE A 356 -12.02 8.94 -12.46
C PHE A 356 -13.48 9.22 -12.76
N ALA A 357 -13.75 9.92 -13.86
CA ALA A 357 -15.10 10.19 -14.32
C ALA A 357 -15.51 9.15 -15.37
N THR A 358 -16.45 8.27 -15.03
CA THR A 358 -16.93 7.22 -15.94
C THR A 358 -18.38 6.80 -15.62
N THR A 359 -18.86 5.71 -16.24
CA THR A 359 -20.08 5.02 -15.85
C THR A 359 -19.71 3.72 -15.14
N ALA A 360 -20.12 3.60 -13.87
CA ALA A 360 -20.03 2.38 -13.09
C ALA A 360 -21.26 1.51 -13.36
N TYR A 361 -21.04 0.21 -13.49
CA TYR A 361 -22.06 -0.80 -13.74
C TYR A 361 -22.09 -1.82 -12.60
N GLU A 362 -23.30 -2.07 -12.08
CA GLU A 362 -23.58 -3.27 -11.29
C GLU A 362 -23.86 -4.40 -12.29
N VAL A 363 -23.21 -5.55 -12.11
CA VAL A 363 -23.27 -6.65 -13.08
C VAL A 363 -23.48 -8.01 -12.43
N SER A 364 -24.13 -8.91 -13.15
CA SER A 364 -24.27 -10.32 -12.75
C SER A 364 -23.77 -11.26 -13.83
N PHE A 365 -22.76 -12.08 -13.52
CA PHE A 365 -22.02 -12.86 -14.49
C PHE A 365 -21.79 -14.31 -14.03
N ASN A 366 -21.51 -15.20 -14.99
CA ASN A 366 -21.06 -16.55 -14.68
C ASN A 366 -19.53 -16.58 -14.83
N PRO A 367 -18.77 -16.87 -13.75
CA PRO A 367 -17.31 -16.91 -13.81
C PRO A 367 -16.78 -17.89 -14.87
N THR A 368 -15.71 -17.52 -15.57
CA THR A 368 -15.12 -18.33 -16.64
C THR A 368 -14.45 -19.62 -16.14
N ASN A 369 -14.06 -19.65 -14.86
CA ASN A 369 -13.54 -20.83 -14.17
C ASN A 369 -14.63 -21.87 -13.82
N GLY A 370 -15.91 -21.58 -14.07
CA GLY A 370 -17.03 -22.49 -13.80
C GLY A 370 -17.52 -22.48 -12.36
N GLY A 371 -17.20 -21.42 -11.59
CA GLY A 371 -17.74 -21.14 -10.27
C GLY A 371 -19.25 -20.89 -10.25
N GLU A 372 -19.79 -20.60 -9.06
CA GLU A 372 -21.19 -20.18 -8.93
C GLU A 372 -21.41 -18.83 -9.61
N ARG A 373 -22.66 -18.55 -9.99
CA ARG A 373 -23.01 -17.27 -10.62
C ARG A 373 -22.88 -16.16 -9.59
N GLU A 374 -22.15 -15.10 -9.95
CA GLU A 374 -22.05 -13.89 -9.16
C GLU A 374 -23.19 -12.94 -9.52
N GLU A 375 -23.93 -12.48 -8.53
CA GLU A 375 -25.12 -11.64 -8.71
C GLU A 375 -24.92 -10.26 -8.06
N ASN A 376 -25.25 -9.19 -8.79
CA ASN A 376 -25.18 -7.80 -8.34
C ASN A 376 -23.76 -7.39 -7.90
N HIS A 377 -22.73 -7.87 -8.60
CA HIS A 377 -21.35 -7.49 -8.37
C HIS A 377 -21.16 -5.99 -8.63
N ARG A 378 -20.48 -5.34 -7.68
CA ARG A 378 -20.16 -3.92 -7.69
C ARG A 378 -18.65 -3.76 -7.54
N TRP A 379 -17.99 -2.95 -8.34
CA TRP A 379 -18.44 -2.37 -9.61
C TRP A 379 -17.48 -2.77 -10.72
N VAL A 380 -17.95 -2.72 -11.97
CA VAL A 380 -17.07 -2.63 -13.14
C VAL A 380 -17.33 -1.29 -13.83
N ILE A 381 -16.33 -0.71 -14.47
CA ILE A 381 -16.48 0.58 -15.17
C ILE A 381 -16.71 0.40 -16.67
N HIS A 382 -17.05 1.48 -17.37
CA HIS A 382 -17.32 1.43 -18.80
C HIS A 382 -16.13 0.90 -19.61
N GLU A 383 -14.92 1.26 -19.18
CA GLU A 383 -13.66 0.87 -19.78
C GLU A 383 -13.34 -0.62 -19.55
N ASP A 384 -13.93 -1.26 -18.54
CA ASP A 384 -13.79 -2.69 -18.23
C ASP A 384 -14.65 -3.59 -19.14
N ILE A 385 -15.27 -3.04 -20.18
CA ILE A 385 -16.19 -3.78 -21.06
C ILE A 385 -15.65 -3.76 -22.49
N SER A 386 -15.45 -4.94 -23.08
CA SER A 386 -14.85 -5.08 -24.43
C SER A 386 -15.61 -4.32 -25.53
N GLU A 387 -16.92 -4.14 -25.33
CA GLU A 387 -17.80 -3.45 -26.25
C GLU A 387 -17.90 -1.93 -26.01
N SER A 388 -17.17 -1.37 -25.05
CA SER A 388 -17.27 0.03 -24.56
C SER A 388 -17.34 1.08 -25.68
N THR A 389 -16.55 0.89 -26.75
CA THR A 389 -16.55 1.76 -27.94
C THR A 389 -17.92 1.92 -28.65
N LYS A 390 -18.93 1.11 -28.31
CA LYS A 390 -20.29 1.19 -28.82
C LYS A 390 -21.18 2.20 -28.08
N GLY A 391 -20.71 2.76 -26.96
CA GLY A 391 -21.43 3.70 -26.10
C GLY A 391 -21.96 3.04 -24.82
N ALA A 392 -22.54 3.84 -23.93
CA ALA A 392 -23.03 3.38 -22.63
C ALA A 392 -24.10 2.28 -22.75
N PHE A 393 -24.04 1.33 -21.83
CA PHE A 393 -24.97 0.19 -21.73
C PHE A 393 -26.14 0.51 -20.79
N GLU A 394 -27.29 -0.10 -21.06
CA GLU A 394 -28.50 0.03 -20.25
C GLU A 394 -28.78 -1.26 -19.45
N PRO A 395 -29.51 -1.18 -18.32
CA PRO A 395 -29.91 -2.36 -17.57
C PRO A 395 -30.62 -3.44 -18.41
N GLY A 396 -30.18 -4.68 -18.26
CA GLY A 396 -30.64 -5.86 -18.99
C GLY A 396 -29.86 -6.18 -20.27
N GLU A 397 -28.88 -5.36 -20.65
CA GLU A 397 -27.97 -5.66 -21.75
C GLU A 397 -26.91 -6.70 -21.35
N GLU A 398 -26.47 -7.48 -22.34
CA GLU A 398 -25.44 -8.51 -22.18
C GLU A 398 -24.12 -7.98 -22.74
N VAL A 399 -23.06 -8.07 -21.95
CA VAL A 399 -21.71 -7.55 -22.25
C VAL A 399 -20.63 -8.58 -21.93
N THR A 400 -19.42 -8.38 -22.45
CA THR A 400 -18.24 -9.17 -22.10
C THR A 400 -17.29 -8.34 -21.24
N LEU A 401 -16.96 -8.84 -20.04
CA LEU A 401 -16.06 -8.17 -19.11
C LEU A 401 -14.60 -8.36 -19.52
N GLU A 402 -13.82 -7.29 -19.46
CA GLU A 402 -12.36 -7.26 -19.52
C GLU A 402 -11.72 -7.02 -18.13
N ALA A 403 -12.51 -6.59 -17.13
CA ALA A 403 -12.06 -6.53 -15.74
C ALA A 403 -11.63 -7.90 -15.20
N ASP A 404 -10.61 -7.87 -14.36
CA ASP A 404 -9.99 -9.02 -13.71
C ASP A 404 -9.91 -8.87 -12.17
N HIS A 405 -10.83 -8.08 -11.58
CA HIS A 405 -10.90 -7.80 -10.14
C HIS A 405 -10.88 -9.05 -9.24
N MET A 406 -11.36 -10.17 -9.79
CA MET A 406 -11.33 -11.48 -9.15
C MET A 406 -11.20 -12.61 -10.19
N GLU A 407 -10.70 -13.76 -9.75
CA GLU A 407 -10.51 -14.93 -10.61
C GLU A 407 -11.83 -15.33 -11.31
N GLY A 408 -11.78 -15.40 -12.64
CA GLY A 408 -12.90 -15.82 -13.46
C GLY A 408 -13.82 -14.69 -13.94
N MET A 409 -13.52 -13.43 -13.60
CA MET A 409 -14.23 -12.26 -14.14
C MET A 409 -13.82 -11.96 -15.58
N GLU A 410 -12.52 -11.98 -15.89
CA GLU A 410 -12.01 -11.65 -17.22
C GLU A 410 -12.61 -12.59 -18.28
N GLY A 411 -13.18 -12.00 -19.33
CA GLY A 411 -13.85 -12.70 -20.42
C GLY A 411 -15.23 -13.28 -20.08
N ALA A 412 -15.75 -13.03 -18.88
CA ALA A 412 -17.08 -13.50 -18.49
C ALA A 412 -18.18 -12.74 -19.24
N THR A 413 -19.25 -13.44 -19.59
CA THR A 413 -20.48 -12.81 -20.08
C THR A 413 -21.31 -12.34 -18.90
N ALA A 414 -21.58 -11.04 -18.84
CA ALA A 414 -22.29 -10.37 -17.77
C ALA A 414 -23.59 -9.73 -18.26
N ILE A 415 -24.56 -9.61 -17.35
CA ILE A 415 -25.76 -8.79 -17.55
C ILE A 415 -25.59 -7.51 -16.74
N ILE A 416 -25.85 -6.35 -17.36
CA ILE A 416 -25.92 -5.07 -16.64
C ILE A 416 -27.18 -5.04 -15.78
N ASP A 417 -27.03 -4.91 -14.47
CA ASP A 417 -28.16 -4.83 -13.53
C ASP A 417 -28.54 -3.37 -13.25
N ASP A 418 -27.55 -2.49 -13.10
CA ASP A 418 -27.72 -1.06 -12.95
C ASP A 418 -26.54 -0.28 -13.55
N ALA A 419 -26.75 1.01 -13.83
CA ALA A 419 -25.75 1.88 -14.45
C ALA A 419 -25.80 3.29 -13.84
N VAL A 420 -24.65 3.78 -13.38
CA VAL A 420 -24.51 5.10 -12.74
C VAL A 420 -23.33 5.85 -13.34
N THR A 421 -23.59 6.98 -14.00
CA THR A 421 -22.52 7.89 -14.46
C THR A 421 -22.14 8.83 -13.32
N THR A 422 -20.93 8.68 -12.80
CA THR A 422 -20.45 9.38 -11.60
C THR A 422 -18.91 9.34 -11.52
N ASN A 423 -18.34 9.95 -10.49
CA ASN A 423 -16.93 9.72 -10.13
C ASN A 423 -16.80 8.35 -9.47
N VAL A 424 -15.84 7.56 -9.95
CA VAL A 424 -15.43 6.29 -9.34
C VAL A 424 -14.09 6.47 -8.66
N TYR A 425 -13.94 5.77 -7.54
CA TYR A 425 -12.84 5.90 -6.62
C TYR A 425 -12.15 4.55 -6.50
N MET A 426 -10.84 4.56 -6.66
CA MET A 426 -9.96 3.49 -6.24
C MET A 426 -9.43 3.85 -4.86
N VAL A 427 -9.45 2.90 -3.93
CA VAL A 427 -9.13 3.17 -2.52
C VAL A 427 -8.21 2.11 -1.92
N ASP A 428 -7.34 2.56 -1.03
CA ASP A 428 -6.58 1.69 -0.14
C ASP A 428 -7.29 1.69 1.20
N TYR A 429 -7.63 0.53 1.77
CA TYR A 429 -8.38 0.49 3.02
C TYR A 429 -7.89 -0.60 3.97
N GLN A 430 -8.05 -0.33 5.27
CA GLN A 430 -7.78 -1.29 6.33
C GLN A 430 -9.10 -1.98 6.73
N PRO A 431 -9.28 -3.29 6.46
CA PRO A 431 -10.49 -4.00 6.83
C PRO A 431 -10.82 -3.88 8.33
N THR A 432 -12.10 -3.69 8.65
CA THR A 432 -12.59 -3.52 10.03
C THR A 432 -12.53 -4.78 10.88
N ASP A 433 -12.34 -5.94 10.24
CA ASP A 433 -12.14 -7.23 10.90
C ASP A 433 -10.68 -7.50 11.30
N GLY A 434 -9.77 -6.56 10.99
CA GLY A 434 -8.34 -6.67 11.28
C GLY A 434 -7.56 -7.49 10.24
N GLY A 435 -8.12 -7.70 9.05
CA GLY A 435 -7.40 -8.25 7.88
C GLY A 435 -6.23 -7.37 7.43
N ALA A 436 -5.45 -7.82 6.44
CA ALA A 436 -4.39 -7.00 5.86
C ALA A 436 -4.97 -5.79 5.11
N VAL A 437 -4.21 -4.70 5.02
CA VAL A 437 -4.56 -3.54 4.19
C VAL A 437 -4.78 -4.01 2.75
N VAL A 438 -5.91 -3.65 2.17
CA VAL A 438 -6.23 -3.92 0.77
C VAL A 438 -5.88 -2.67 -0.03
N ARG A 439 -5.03 -2.82 -1.04
CA ARG A 439 -4.57 -1.73 -1.90
C ARG A 439 -5.31 -1.70 -3.22
N ASN A 440 -5.46 -0.50 -3.76
CA ASN A 440 -6.02 -0.24 -5.09
C ASN A 440 -7.38 -0.90 -5.31
N HIS A 441 -8.22 -0.95 -4.28
CA HIS A 441 -9.52 -1.59 -4.37
C HIS A 441 -10.41 -0.86 -5.38
N LYS A 442 -10.86 -1.61 -6.38
CA LYS A 442 -11.75 -1.19 -7.47
C LYS A 442 -13.14 -1.77 -7.27
N TRP A 443 -14.20 -0.97 -7.25
CA TRP A 443 -14.26 0.49 -7.27
C TRP A 443 -15.32 0.91 -6.25
N PHE A 444 -15.24 2.13 -5.74
CA PHE A 444 -16.34 2.77 -5.04
C PHE A 444 -16.94 3.89 -5.89
N ILE A 445 -18.23 4.17 -5.73
CA ILE A 445 -18.83 5.41 -6.25
C ILE A 445 -18.89 6.47 -5.15
N GLU A 446 -19.01 7.74 -5.54
CA GLU A 446 -19.04 8.88 -4.62
C GLU A 446 -20.00 8.72 -3.44
N GLU A 447 -21.20 8.16 -3.66
CA GLU A 447 -22.23 7.97 -2.63
C GLU A 447 -21.90 6.86 -1.61
N GLU A 448 -20.88 6.03 -1.89
CA GLU A 448 -20.44 4.94 -1.02
C GLU A 448 -19.25 5.33 -0.13
N LEU A 449 -18.83 6.60 -0.19
CA LEU A 449 -17.76 7.18 0.63
C LEU A 449 -18.31 8.27 1.55
N ALA A 450 -17.65 8.49 2.68
CA ALA A 450 -17.89 9.60 3.59
C ALA A 450 -16.56 10.20 4.07
N GLN A 451 -16.60 11.41 4.66
CA GLN A 451 -15.45 12.04 5.31
C GLN A 451 -15.44 11.76 6.81
#